data_AF-A0A7Z9PWL2-F1
#
_entry.id   AF-A0A7Z9PWL2-F1
#
_cell.length_a   1.000
_cell.length_b   1.000
_cell.length_c   1.000
_cell.angle_alpha   90.00
_cell.angle_beta   90.00
_cell.angle_gamma   90.00
#
_symmetry.space_group_name_H-M   'P 1'
#
loop_
_entity.id
_entity.type
_entity.pdbx_description
1 polymer ?
#
loop_
_entity_poly.entity_id
_entity_poly.type
_entity_poly.pdbx_seq_one_letter_code
_entity_poly.pdbx_strand_id
1 'polypeptide(L)' 'VLHVGGELYLYGAYKRGGKHTAPSNEQFDHSLRQSNPTWGVRCLDEVTTVATGRGFERSAVVEMPANNLSVIFNRS' A
#
# COMPACT_ATOMS: atom_id res chain seq x y z
N VAL A 1 15.32 12.46 -1.98
CA VAL A 1 15.74 11.54 -0.90
C VAL A 1 15.18 12.10 0.41
N LEU A 2 14.52 11.30 1.26
CA LEU A 2 13.99 11.76 2.55
C LEU A 2 15.12 11.78 3.61
N HIS A 3 15.16 12.74 4.53
CA HIS A 3 16.11 12.69 5.65
C HIS A 3 15.59 11.77 6.76
N VAL A 4 16.43 11.39 7.73
CA VAL A 4 15.98 10.72 8.95
C VAL A 4 14.90 11.59 9.62
N GLY A 5 13.81 10.96 10.06
CA GLY A 5 12.60 11.63 10.54
C GLY A 5 11.64 12.10 9.44
N GLY A 6 12.00 11.95 8.16
CA GLY A 6 11.11 12.27 7.05
C GLY A 6 9.99 11.25 6.87
N GLU A 7 8.80 11.72 6.48
CA GLU A 7 7.63 10.86 6.29
C GLU A 7 7.45 10.46 4.83
N LEU A 8 7.12 9.19 4.61
CA LEU A 8 6.62 8.64 3.34
C LEU A 8 5.14 8.32 3.52
N TYR A 9 4.30 9.03 2.78
CA TYR A 9 2.86 8.84 2.77
C TYR A 9 2.42 8.16 1.47
N LEU A 10 1.76 7.02 1.60
CA LEU A 10 1.15 6.29 0.49
C LEU A 10 -0.36 6.23 0.66
N TYR A 11 -1.11 6.36 -0.44
CA TYR A 11 -2.57 6.31 -0.43
C TYR A 11 -3.10 5.45 -1.57
N GLY A 12 -4.07 4.60 -1.27
CA GLY A 12 -4.81 3.85 -2.29
C GLY A 12 -5.33 2.51 -1.79
N ALA A 13 -5.72 1.66 -2.74
CA ALA A 13 -6.21 0.32 -2.47
C ALA A 13 -5.05 -0.62 -2.11
N TYR A 14 -5.27 -1.48 -1.11
CA TYR A 14 -4.33 -2.52 -0.71
C TYR A 14 -5.06 -3.85 -0.45
N LYS A 15 -4.34 -4.96 -0.65
CA LYS A 15 -4.66 -6.28 -0.09
C LYS A 15 -4.11 -6.36 1.34
N ARG A 16 -4.75 -7.14 2.21
CA ARG A 16 -4.24 -7.47 3.57
C ARG A 16 -4.20 -9.00 3.70
N GLY A 17 -3.07 -9.56 4.15
CA GLY A 17 -2.91 -11.03 4.19
C GLY A 17 -3.10 -11.71 2.84
N GLY A 18 -2.68 -11.05 1.75
CA GLY A 18 -2.83 -11.54 0.37
C GLY A 18 -4.25 -11.47 -0.21
N LYS A 19 -5.26 -11.02 0.56
CA LYS A 19 -6.67 -11.00 0.13
C LYS A 19 -7.17 -9.57 -0.10
N HIS A 20 -8.09 -9.44 -1.06
CA HIS A 20 -8.88 -8.22 -1.21
C HIS A 20 -9.82 -8.06 -0.01
N THR A 21 -9.93 -6.82 0.49
CA THR A 21 -10.80 -6.48 1.63
C THR A 21 -12.16 -5.92 1.20
N ALA A 22 -12.33 -5.62 -0.09
CA ALA A 22 -13.57 -5.11 -0.66
C ALA A 22 -13.74 -5.56 -2.13
N PRO A 23 -14.98 -5.87 -2.59
CA PRO A 23 -15.25 -6.23 -3.99
C PRO A 23 -14.81 -5.16 -5.00
N SER A 24 -14.95 -3.87 -4.65
CA SER A 24 -14.50 -2.76 -5.50
C SER A 24 -13.00 -2.80 -5.80
N ASN A 25 -12.19 -3.19 -4.80
CA ASN A 25 -10.74 -3.26 -4.94
C ASN A 25 -10.32 -4.50 -5.75
N GLU A 26 -11.08 -5.59 -5.67
CA GLU A 26 -10.87 -6.77 -6.50
C GLU A 26 -11.17 -6.48 -7.98
N GLN A 27 -12.30 -5.84 -8.28
CA GLN A 27 -12.64 -5.41 -9.63
C GLN A 27 -11.59 -4.43 -10.19
N PHE A 28 -11.08 -3.53 -9.35
CA PHE A 28 -10.02 -2.61 -9.73
C PHE A 28 -8.68 -3.33 -9.99
N ASP A 29 -8.29 -4.33 -9.21
CA ASP A 29 -7.10 -5.16 -9.48
C ASP A 29 -7.22 -5.87 -10.83
N HIS A 30 -8.40 -6.40 -11.14
CA HIS A 30 -8.66 -7.04 -12.42
C HIS A 30 -8.54 -6.06 -13.58
N SER A 31 -9.13 -4.86 -13.50
CA SER A 31 -9.04 -3.86 -14.58
C SER A 31 -7.60 -3.36 -14.81
N LEU A 32 -6.82 -3.20 -13.74
CA LEU A 32 -5.40 -2.89 -13.82
C LEU A 32 -4.63 -3.99 -14.56
N ARG A 33 -4.86 -5.26 -14.20
CA ARG A 33 -4.19 -6.42 -14.81
C ARG A 33 -4.57 -6.65 -16.25
N GLN A 34 -5.81 -6.36 -16.64
CA GLN A 34 -6.25 -6.39 -18.03
C GLN A 34 -5.48 -5.37 -18.89
N SER A 35 -5.22 -4.19 -18.34
CA SER A 35 -4.44 -3.14 -19.03
C SER A 35 -2.96 -3.50 -19.08
N ASN A 36 -2.42 -4.05 -17.99
CA ASN A 36 -1.04 -4.52 -17.91
C ASN A 36 -0.92 -5.66 -16.89
N PRO A 37 -0.52 -6.88 -17.29
CA PRO A 37 -0.42 -8.03 -16.39
C PRO A 37 0.48 -7.83 -15.16
N THR A 38 1.44 -6.91 -15.23
CA THR A 38 2.37 -6.57 -14.13
C THR A 38 1.80 -5.57 -13.12
N TRP A 39 0.64 -4.98 -13.42
CA TRP A 39 -0.06 -4.07 -12.52
C TRP A 39 -0.93 -4.83 -11.52
N GLY A 40 -1.53 -4.07 -10.61
CA GLY A 40 -2.46 -4.59 -9.62
C GLY A 40 -2.32 -3.94 -8.25
N VAL A 41 -3.35 -4.14 -7.45
CA VAL A 41 -3.43 -3.76 -6.04
C VAL A 41 -2.40 -4.55 -5.24
N ARG A 42 -1.52 -3.83 -4.54
CA ARG A 42 -0.41 -4.39 -3.78
C ARG A 42 -0.85 -4.95 -2.43
N CYS A 43 -0.11 -5.92 -1.91
CA CYS A 43 -0.28 -6.35 -0.52
C CYS A 43 0.39 -5.35 0.43
N LEU A 44 -0.34 -4.90 1.45
CA LEU A 44 0.17 -3.97 2.46
C LEU A 44 1.38 -4.56 3.19
N ASP A 45 1.35 -5.86 3.47
CA ASP A 45 2.41 -6.55 4.19
C ASP A 45 3.71 -6.57 3.36
N GLU A 46 3.61 -6.86 2.06
CA GLU A 46 4.76 -6.81 1.14
C GLU A 46 5.32 -5.39 0.99
N VAL A 47 4.45 -4.39 0.86
CA VAL A 47 4.85 -2.98 0.80
C VAL A 47 5.59 -2.58 2.08
N THR A 48 5.10 -3.04 3.24
CA THR A 48 5.74 -2.80 4.53
C THR A 48 7.12 -3.45 4.58
N THR A 49 7.25 -4.72 4.18
CA THR A 49 8.55 -5.43 4.14
C THR A 49 9.57 -4.71 3.25
N VAL A 50 9.14 -4.23 2.09
CA VAL A 50 10.00 -3.49 1.16
C VAL A 50 10.42 -2.14 1.75
N ALA A 51 9.52 -1.43 2.44
CA ALA A 51 9.83 -0.17 3.11
C ALA A 51 10.82 -0.39 4.27
N THR A 52 10.59 -1.39 5.12
CA THR A 52 11.49 -1.74 6.23
C THR A 52 12.89 -2.10 5.77
N GLY A 53 13.02 -2.83 4.65
CA GLY A 53 14.31 -3.12 4.05
C GLY A 53 15.08 -1.89 3.54
N ARG A 54 14.44 -0.71 3.52
CA ARG A 54 15.02 0.57 3.08
C ARG A 54 15.15 1.60 4.21
N GLY A 55 15.02 1.18 5.47
CA GLY A 55 15.14 2.08 6.63
C GLY A 55 13.89 2.92 6.87
N PHE A 56 12.70 2.39 6.54
CA PHE A 56 11.43 3.00 6.89
C PHE A 56 10.65 2.13 7.85
N GLU A 57 10.07 2.73 8.88
CA GLU A 57 9.19 2.06 9.82
C GLU A 57 7.75 2.51 9.60
N ARG A 58 6.82 1.56 9.57
CA ARG A 58 5.39 1.88 9.38
C ARG A 58 4.84 2.51 10.65
N SER A 59 4.56 3.81 10.59
CA SER A 59 4.06 4.60 11.72
C SER A 59 2.54 4.50 11.86
N ALA A 60 1.80 4.51 10.76
CA ALA A 60 0.33 4.42 10.81
C ALA A 60 -0.28 3.74 9.58
N VAL A 61 -1.45 3.15 9.78
CA VAL A 61 -2.37 2.73 8.72
C VAL A 61 -3.76 3.24 9.10
N VAL A 62 -4.30 4.12 8.28
CA VAL A 62 -5.60 4.75 8.52
C VAL A 62 -6.57 4.31 7.43
N GLU A 63 -7.76 3.88 7.82
CA GLU A 63 -8.83 3.53 6.88
C GLU A 63 -9.45 4.81 6.31
N MET A 64 -9.63 4.82 5.00
CA MET A 64 -10.13 5.96 4.25
C MET A 64 -11.39 5.57 3.46
N PRO A 65 -12.19 6.55 3.02
CA PRO A 65 -13.32 6.29 2.13
C PRO A 65 -12.93 5.49 0.87
N ALA A 66 -13.94 4.86 0.26
CA ALA A 66 -13.78 4.01 -0.93
C ALA A 66 -12.82 2.83 -0.74
N ASN A 67 -12.75 2.27 0.47
CA ASN A 67 -11.93 1.10 0.81
C ASN A 67 -10.42 1.30 0.56
N ASN A 68 -9.96 2.56 0.62
CA ASN A 68 -8.56 2.92 0.52
C ASN A 68 -7.91 2.98 1.90
N LEU A 69 -6.58 2.92 1.91
CA LEU A 69 -5.77 3.13 3.10
C LEU A 69 -4.83 4.31 2.89
N SER A 70 -4.60 5.06 3.96
CA SER A 70 -3.44 5.92 4.12
C SER A 70 -2.39 5.15 4.92
N VAL A 71 -1.21 4.95 4.34
CA VAL A 71 -0.11 4.20 4.94
C VAL A 71 1.05 5.16 5.12
N ILE A 72 1.44 5.38 6.36
CA ILE A 72 2.47 6.34 6.74
C ILE A 72 3.68 5.56 7.22
N PHE A 73 4.85 5.94 6.71
CA PHE A 73 6.13 5.45 7.18
C PHE A 73 7.03 6.60 7.59
N ASN A 74 7.85 6.39 8.60
CA ASN A 74 8.87 7.33 9.02
C ASN A 74 10.24 6.75 8.64
N ARG A 75 11.13 7.60 8.13
CA ARG A 75 12.50 7.19 7.85
C ARG A 75 13.30 7.14 9.15
N SER A 76 13.80 5.95 9.50
CA SER A 76 14.71 5.71 10.62
C SER A 76 16.17 6.02 10.23
#